data_AF-A0A4Y2X0Z2-F1
#
_entry.id   AF-A0A4Y2X0Z2-F1
#
_cell.length_a   1.000
_cell.length_b   1.000
_cell.length_c   1.000
_cell.angle_alpha   90.00
_cell.angle_beta   90.00
_cell.angle_gamma   90.00
#
_symmetry.space_group_name_H-M   'P 1'
#
loop_
_entity.id
_entity.type
_entity.pdbx_description
1 polymer ?
#
loop_
_entity_poly.entity_id
_entity_poly.type
_entity_poly.pdbx_seq_one_letter_code
_entity_poly.pdbx_strand_id
1 'polypeptide(L)'
;MNGKQTLGENIADNGGLKAAFHAYQDWVKQHPKELPLPAVPLSNNQLFFIGFAQVWCSTSTPEAMHLQVLNDPHSPAKYRVMGTLSNSVDFAREFKCPAKSAMNPATKCEVCDCTTMLKESVVYNSFAIEKYSTSSPNHGKF
;
A
#
# COMPACT_ATOMS: atom_id res chain seq x y z
N MET A 1 5.78 -0.63 -23.03
CA MET A 1 5.55 -1.24 -21.71
C MET A 1 4.71 -2.49 -21.90
N ASN A 2 5.17 -3.64 -21.41
CA ASN A 2 4.43 -4.90 -21.48
C ASN A 2 3.72 -5.17 -20.14
N GLY A 3 2.41 -4.91 -20.08
CA GLY A 3 1.64 -5.08 -18.85
C GLY A 3 1.49 -6.52 -18.36
N LYS A 4 1.71 -7.52 -19.23
CA LYS A 4 1.69 -8.94 -18.82
C LYS A 4 2.98 -9.33 -18.08
N GLN A 5 4.13 -8.82 -18.54
CA GLN A 5 5.43 -9.07 -17.92
C GLN A 5 5.51 -8.46 -16.52
N THR A 6 5.01 -7.24 -16.35
CA THR A 6 5.11 -6.51 -15.07
C THR A 6 3.93 -6.76 -14.13
N LEU A 7 3.01 -7.64 -14.49
CA LEU A 7 1.73 -7.82 -13.80
C LEU A 7 1.90 -8.17 -12.31
N GLY A 8 2.77 -9.13 -11.99
CA GLY A 8 2.98 -9.59 -10.61
C GLY A 8 3.45 -8.47 -9.68
N GLU A 9 4.48 -7.75 -10.10
CA GLU A 9 5.04 -6.62 -9.34
C GLU A 9 4.07 -5.43 -9.28
N ASN A 10 3.31 -5.17 -10.34
CA ASN A 10 2.28 -4.13 -10.30
C ASN A 10 1.17 -4.49 -9.31
N ILE A 11 0.75 -5.77 -9.22
CA ILE A 11 -0.22 -6.24 -8.22
C ILE A 11 0.36 -6.05 -6.82
N ALA A 12 1.62 -6.43 -6.61
CA ALA A 12 2.31 -6.28 -5.34
C ALA A 12 2.38 -4.80 -4.88
N ASP A 13 2.71 -3.87 -5.79
CA ASP A 13 2.73 -2.44 -5.48
C ASP A 13 1.36 -1.92 -5.04
N ASN A 14 0.30 -2.28 -5.78
CA ASN A 14 -1.08 -1.86 -5.48
C ASN A 14 -1.57 -2.43 -4.15
N GLY A 15 -1.37 -3.73 -3.93
CA GLY A 15 -1.76 -4.40 -2.69
C GLY A 15 -0.97 -3.89 -1.49
N GLY A 16 0.36 -3.75 -1.64
CA GLY A 16 1.26 -3.29 -0.59
C GLY A 16 0.97 -1.87 -0.14
N LEU A 17 0.78 -0.93 -1.07
CA LEU A 17 0.42 0.45 -0.73
C LEU A 17 -0.91 0.50 0.03
N LYS A 18 -1.94 -0.22 -0.46
CA LYS A 18 -3.26 -0.26 0.18
C LYS A 18 -3.18 -0.82 1.61
N ALA A 19 -2.52 -1.95 1.79
CA ALA A 19 -2.34 -2.58 3.10
C ALA A 19 -1.56 -1.67 4.07
N ALA A 20 -0.46 -1.07 3.61
CA ALA A 20 0.36 -0.18 4.42
C ALA A 20 -0.41 1.10 4.83
N PHE A 21 -1.19 1.69 3.93
CA PHE A 21 -1.97 2.89 4.27
C PHE A 21 -3.07 2.57 5.28
N HIS A 22 -3.78 1.45 5.11
CA HIS A 22 -4.80 1.02 6.07
C HIS A 22 -4.19 0.71 7.45
N ALA A 23 -3.04 0.03 7.49
CA ALA A 23 -2.31 -0.20 8.73
C ALA A 23 -1.89 1.11 9.41
N TYR A 24 -1.44 2.11 8.64
CA TYR A 24 -1.15 3.44 9.17
C TYR A 24 -2.41 4.11 9.73
N GLN A 25 -3.56 4.05 9.04
CA GLN A 25 -4.81 4.59 9.58
C GLN A 25 -5.24 3.89 10.87
N ASP A 26 -5.06 2.58 10.98
CA ASP A 26 -5.38 1.83 12.20
C ASP A 26 -4.42 2.16 13.34
N TRP A 27 -3.15 2.42 13.04
CA TRP A 27 -2.18 2.92 14.00
C TRP A 27 -2.59 4.32 14.51
N VAL A 28 -2.96 5.25 13.63
CA VAL A 28 -3.38 6.62 13.99
C VAL A 28 -4.63 6.62 14.88
N LYS A 29 -5.55 5.65 14.71
CA LYS A 29 -6.74 5.52 15.58
C LYS A 29 -6.40 5.09 17.01
N GLN A 30 -5.33 4.32 17.18
CA GLN A 30 -4.95 3.70 18.45
C GLN A 30 -3.92 4.50 19.25
N HIS A 31 -3.26 5.46 18.61
CA HIS A 31 -2.15 6.20 19.18
C HIS A 31 -2.46 7.70 19.25
N PRO A 32 -1.77 8.45 20.14
CA PRO A 32 -1.85 9.90 20.14
C PRO A 32 -1.53 10.48 18.76
N LYS A 33 -2.23 11.56 18.41
CA LYS A 33 -2.06 12.22 17.11
C LYS A 33 -0.61 12.66 16.92
N GLU A 34 0.00 12.20 15.84
CA GLU A 34 1.33 12.65 15.41
C GLU A 34 1.33 14.14 15.09
N LEU A 35 2.45 14.79 15.42
CA LEU A 35 2.68 16.17 15.04
C LEU A 35 2.93 16.27 13.52
N PRO A 36 2.42 17.31 12.85
CA PRO A 36 2.77 17.57 11.46
C PRO A 36 4.26 17.96 11.35
N LEU A 37 4.87 17.67 10.20
CA LEU A 37 6.24 18.11 9.95
C LEU A 37 6.32 19.64 9.89
N PRO A 38 7.35 20.25 10.51
CA PRO A 38 7.57 21.68 10.40
C PRO A 38 7.89 22.07 8.95
N ALA A 39 7.45 23.26 8.54
CA ALA A 39 7.71 23.86 7.22
C ALA A 39 7.15 23.12 5.99
N VAL A 40 6.43 22.02 6.16
CA VAL A 40 5.75 21.31 5.06
C VAL A 40 4.23 21.39 5.26
N PRO A 41 3.48 22.13 4.41
CA PRO A 41 2.04 22.32 4.58
C PRO A 41 1.23 21.11 4.09
N LEU A 42 1.61 19.90 4.50
CA LEU A 42 0.97 18.64 4.15
C LEU A 42 0.53 17.89 5.41
N SER A 43 -0.59 17.19 5.31
CA SER A 43 -1.02 16.27 6.38
C SER A 43 -0.13 15.02 6.42
N ASN A 44 -0.10 14.31 7.54
CA ASN A 44 0.67 13.07 7.64
C ASN A 44 0.15 11.99 6.66
N ASN A 45 -1.15 11.98 6.37
CA ASN A 45 -1.71 11.14 5.31
C ASN A 45 -1.17 11.50 3.92
N GLN A 46 -1.04 12.79 3.61
CA GLN A 46 -0.42 13.22 2.35
C GLN A 46 1.07 12.86 2.33
N LEU A 47 1.77 13.05 3.45
CA LEU A 47 3.18 12.69 3.60
C LEU A 47 3.43 11.20 3.43
N PHE A 48 2.51 10.32 3.85
CA PHE A 48 2.59 8.89 3.58
C PHE A 48 2.75 8.61 2.07
N PHE A 49 1.88 9.20 1.24
CA PHE A 49 1.94 8.99 -0.22
C PHE A 49 3.14 9.69 -0.86
N ILE A 50 3.55 10.86 -0.35
CA ILE A 50 4.79 11.51 -0.80
C ILE A 50 6.01 10.65 -0.47
N GLY A 51 6.07 10.07 0.73
CA GLY A 51 7.13 9.14 1.14
C GLY A 51 7.19 7.92 0.23
N PHE A 52 6.04 7.30 -0.06
CA PHE A 52 5.95 6.22 -1.05
C PHE A 52 6.52 6.65 -2.42
N ALA A 53 6.11 7.80 -2.94
CA ALA A 53 6.57 8.27 -4.25
C ALA A 53 8.07 8.58 -4.27
N GLN A 54 8.61 9.14 -3.18
CA GLN A 54 10.02 9.51 -3.07
C GLN A 54 10.98 8.32 -3.08
N VAL A 55 10.56 7.16 -2.57
CA VAL A 55 11.34 5.90 -2.66
C VAL A 55 11.67 5.54 -4.11
N TRP A 56 10.79 5.92 -5.05
CA TRP A 56 10.91 5.65 -6.47
C TRP A 56 11.50 6.81 -7.28
N CYS A 57 12.01 7.86 -6.64
CA CYS A 57 12.69 8.94 -7.35
C CYS A 57 13.99 8.43 -7.97
N SER A 58 13.98 8.20 -9.29
CA SER A 58 15.16 7.77 -10.04
C SER A 58 15.17 8.35 -11.46
N THR A 59 16.35 8.35 -12.06
CA THR A 59 16.56 8.68 -13.48
C THR A 59 17.41 7.60 -14.12
N SER A 60 17.29 7.44 -15.44
CA SER A 60 18.00 6.40 -16.18
C SER A 60 18.33 6.90 -17.58
N THR A 61 19.43 6.41 -18.15
CA THR A 61 19.76 6.72 -19.55
C THR A 61 18.74 6.07 -20.49
N PRO A 62 18.56 6.59 -21.72
CA PRO A 62 17.64 5.99 -22.69
C PRO A 62 17.94 4.51 -22.95
N GLU A 63 19.21 4.12 -22.99
CA GLU A 63 19.65 2.74 -23.23
C GLU A 63 19.29 1.83 -22.06
N ALA A 64 19.54 2.28 -20.82
CA ALA A 64 19.17 1.55 -19.62
C ALA A 64 17.64 1.41 -19.51
N MET A 65 16.89 2.46 -19.84
CA MET A 65 15.43 2.42 -19.84
C MET A 65 14.89 1.46 -20.92
N HIS A 66 15.52 1.42 -22.09
CA HIS A 66 15.15 0.48 -23.15
C HIS A 66 15.36 -0.98 -22.69
N LEU A 67 16.52 -1.28 -22.12
CA LEU A 67 16.81 -2.61 -21.57
C LEU A 67 15.88 -2.99 -20.43
N GLN A 68 15.57 -2.04 -19.54
CA GLN A 68 14.63 -2.26 -18.44
C GLN A 68 13.25 -2.66 -18.97
N VAL A 69 12.69 -1.90 -19.92
CA VAL A 69 11.36 -2.15 -20.48
C VAL A 69 11.25 -3.52 -21.17
N LEU A 70 12.37 -4.07 -21.67
CA LEU A 70 12.41 -5.37 -22.33
C LEU A 70 12.56 -6.53 -21.35
N ASN A 71 13.40 -6.37 -20.32
CA ASN A 71 13.89 -7.51 -19.53
C ASN A 71 13.45 -7.48 -18.06
N ASP A 72 13.20 -6.31 -17.48
CA ASP A 72 12.88 -6.16 -16.06
C ASP A 72 11.41 -6.55 -15.80
N PRO A 73 11.13 -7.43 -14.81
CA PRO A 73 9.76 -7.70 -14.38
C PRO A 73 9.11 -6.50 -13.66
N HIS A 74 9.86 -5.47 -13.29
CA HIS A 74 9.31 -4.27 -12.68
C HIS A 74 8.97 -3.21 -13.72
N SER A 75 7.85 -2.52 -13.52
CA SER A 75 7.59 -1.28 -14.26
C SER A 75 8.67 -0.23 -13.91
N PRO A 76 9.07 0.65 -14.84
CA PRO A 76 9.95 1.75 -14.52
C PRO A 76 9.36 2.62 -13.40
N ALA A 77 10.24 3.18 -12.56
CA ALA A 77 9.87 3.78 -11.28
C ALA A 77 8.74 4.81 -11.37
N LYS A 78 8.76 5.70 -12.39
CA LYS A 78 7.67 6.65 -12.67
C LYS A 78 6.31 5.98 -12.81
N TYR A 79 6.24 4.85 -13.52
CA TYR A 79 4.99 4.12 -13.76
C TYR A 79 4.56 3.28 -12.56
N ARG A 80 5.49 2.82 -11.71
CA ARG A 80 5.14 2.21 -10.41
C ARG A 80 4.38 3.22 -9.56
N VAL A 81 4.90 4.45 -9.43
CA VAL A 81 4.24 5.52 -8.66
C VAL A 81 2.88 5.87 -9.28
N MET A 82 2.85 6.24 -10.56
CA MET A 82 1.61 6.72 -11.18
C MET A 82 0.54 5.63 -11.27
N GLY A 83 0.91 4.41 -11.65
CA GLY A 83 -0.01 3.28 -11.73
C GLY A 83 -0.63 2.96 -10.37
N THR A 84 0.19 2.86 -9.34
CA THR A 84 -0.27 2.52 -7.98
C THR A 84 -1.14 3.61 -7.38
N LEU A 85 -0.71 4.88 -7.45
CA LEU A 85 -1.46 6.00 -6.88
C LEU A 85 -2.76 6.28 -7.62
N SER A 86 -2.81 6.11 -8.94
CA SER A 86 -4.04 6.30 -9.72
C SER A 86 -5.13 5.26 -9.41
N ASN A 87 -4.73 4.05 -9.01
CA ASN A 87 -5.66 3.01 -8.53
C ASN A 87 -6.09 3.20 -7.08
N SER A 88 -5.39 4.00 -6.28
CA SER A 88 -5.75 4.25 -4.89
C SER A 88 -6.91 5.25 -4.79
N VAL A 89 -8.00 4.83 -4.15
CA VAL A 89 -9.11 5.72 -3.77
C VAL A 89 -8.70 6.65 -2.62
N ASP A 90 -7.85 6.16 -1.73
CA ASP A 90 -7.36 6.93 -0.59
C ASP A 90 -6.45 8.06 -1.04
N PHE A 91 -5.52 7.80 -1.95
CA PHE A 91 -4.69 8.86 -2.53
C PHE A 91 -5.54 9.95 -3.16
N ALA A 92 -6.51 9.58 -4.00
CA ALA A 92 -7.40 10.54 -4.66
C ALA A 92 -8.21 11.37 -3.64
N ARG A 93 -8.60 10.78 -2.50
CA ARG A 93 -9.28 11.47 -1.40
C ARG A 93 -8.36 12.45 -0.69
N GLU A 94 -7.17 12.01 -0.26
CA GLU A 94 -6.24 12.84 0.53
C GLU A 94 -5.68 14.02 -0.29
N PHE A 95 -5.55 13.87 -1.61
CA PHE A 95 -5.11 14.93 -2.53
C PHE A 95 -6.27 15.64 -3.24
N LYS A 96 -7.52 15.26 -2.94
CA LYS A 96 -8.74 15.84 -3.55
C LYS A 96 -8.69 15.88 -5.08
N CYS A 97 -8.20 14.79 -5.69
CA CYS A 97 -8.05 14.71 -7.13
C CYS A 97 -9.43 14.72 -7.83
N PRO A 98 -9.67 15.62 -8.82
CA PRO A 98 -10.93 15.66 -9.55
C PRO A 98 -11.25 14.32 -10.20
N ALA A 99 -12.53 13.95 -10.27
CA ALA A 99 -12.96 12.75 -10.97
C ALA A 99 -12.52 12.79 -12.44
N LYS A 100 -12.05 11.63 -12.95
CA LYS A 100 -11.51 11.48 -14.32
C LYS A 100 -10.23 12.26 -14.61
N SER A 101 -9.58 12.84 -13.59
CA SER A 101 -8.21 13.37 -13.74
C SER A 101 -7.21 12.23 -13.96
N ALA A 102 -6.01 12.55 -14.45
CA ALA A 102 -4.97 11.55 -14.73
C ALA A 102 -4.63 10.66 -13.52
N MET A 103 -4.69 11.22 -12.29
CA MET A 103 -4.42 10.49 -11.04
C MET A 103 -5.70 10.01 -10.33
N ASN A 104 -6.88 10.19 -10.94
CA ASN A 104 -8.15 9.67 -10.45
C ASN A 104 -9.04 9.20 -11.62
N PRO A 105 -8.61 8.14 -12.35
CA PRO A 105 -9.39 7.57 -13.43
C PRO A 105 -10.72 6.99 -12.93
N ALA A 106 -11.72 6.94 -13.82
CA ALA A 106 -13.04 6.40 -13.48
C ALA A 106 -13.02 4.90 -13.14
N THR A 107 -12.16 4.15 -13.82
CA THR A 107 -11.95 2.72 -13.57
C THR A 107 -10.61 2.57 -12.87
N LYS A 108 -10.63 1.97 -11.68
CA LYS A 108 -9.44 1.65 -10.88
C LYS A 108 -9.26 0.14 -10.86
N CYS A 109 -8.03 -0.32 -10.93
CA CYS A 109 -7.70 -1.74 -10.82
C CYS A 109 -7.56 -2.13 -9.35
N GLU A 110 -8.26 -3.18 -8.93
CA GLU A 110 -8.11 -3.77 -7.61
C GLU A 110 -8.12 -5.30 -7.74
N VAL A 111 -7.10 -5.94 -7.17
CA VAL A 111 -6.97 -7.41 -7.14
C VAL A 111 -6.97 -7.90 -5.70
N CYS A 112 -6.20 -7.24 -4.82
CA CYS A 112 -6.11 -7.57 -3.41
C CYS A 112 -7.15 -6.78 -2.61
N ASP A 113 -8.29 -7.40 -2.32
CA ASP A 113 -9.21 -6.88 -1.31
C ASP A 113 -8.67 -7.16 0.10
N CYS A 114 -7.99 -6.16 0.67
CA CYS A 114 -7.44 -6.22 2.02
C CYS A 114 -8.52 -6.45 3.09
N THR A 115 -9.79 -6.10 2.81
CA THR A 115 -10.92 -6.36 3.72
C THR A 115 -11.18 -7.86 3.88
N THR A 116 -10.90 -8.66 2.86
CA THR A 116 -11.04 -10.12 2.93
C THR A 116 -9.83 -10.75 3.64
N MET A 117 -8.61 -10.27 3.37
CA MET A 117 -7.38 -10.78 4.02
C MET A 117 -7.31 -10.47 5.53
N LEU A 118 -7.76 -9.27 5.95
CA LEU A 118 -7.81 -8.93 7.37
C LEU A 118 -8.96 -9.63 8.10
N LYS A 119 -10.10 -9.86 7.45
CA LYS A 119 -11.16 -10.71 8.02
C LYS A 119 -10.66 -12.12 8.23
N GLU A 120 -9.94 -12.72 7.28
CA GLU A 120 -9.32 -14.03 7.47
C GLU A 120 -8.26 -14.04 8.58
N SER A 121 -7.46 -12.98 8.70
CA SER A 121 -6.46 -12.85 9.79
C SER A 121 -7.11 -12.64 11.16
N VAL A 122 -8.21 -11.87 11.25
CA VAL A 122 -8.99 -11.68 12.48
C VAL A 122 -9.77 -12.94 12.83
N VAL A 123 -10.36 -13.63 11.85
CA VAL A 123 -11.01 -14.94 12.06
C VAL A 123 -9.99 -15.96 12.54
N TYR A 124 -8.79 -15.99 11.96
CA TYR A 124 -7.72 -16.87 12.41
C TYR A 124 -7.29 -16.54 13.86
N ASN A 125 -7.19 -15.26 14.21
CA ASN A 125 -6.89 -14.84 15.58
C ASN A 125 -8.04 -15.12 16.56
N SER A 126 -9.31 -14.95 16.17
CA SER A 126 -10.47 -15.28 17.00
C SER A 126 -10.57 -16.79 17.26
N PHE A 127 -10.29 -17.64 16.25
CA PHE A 127 -10.23 -19.10 16.43
C PHE A 127 -9.01 -19.54 17.27
N ALA A 128 -7.89 -18.82 17.19
CA ALA A 128 -6.71 -19.11 18.01
C ALA A 128 -6.92 -18.75 19.49
N ILE A 129 -7.62 -17.64 19.79
CA ILE A 129 -7.92 -17.23 21.17
C ILE A 129 -8.91 -18.19 21.84
N GLU A 130 -9.93 -18.69 21.13
CA GLU A 130 -10.86 -19.68 21.69
C GLU A 130 -10.15 -21.01 22.02
N LYS A 131 -9.21 -21.47 21.18
CA LYS A 131 -8.46 -22.71 21.45
C LYS A 131 -7.50 -22.60 22.64
N TYR A 132 -6.95 -21.40 22.91
CA TYR A 132 -6.06 -21.19 24.06
C TYR A 132 -6.81 -20.98 25.38
N SER A 133 -8.09 -20.62 25.37
CA SER A 133 -8.89 -20.47 26.59
C SER A 133 -9.43 -21.81 27.13
N THR A 134 -9.49 -22.86 26.32
CA THR A 134 -10.10 -24.16 26.72
C THR A 134 -9.08 -25.25 27.09
N SER A 135 -7.78 -24.97 27.07
CA SER A 135 -6.74 -25.95 27.43
C SER A 135 -5.76 -25.39 28.46
N SER A 136 -6.17 -25.35 29.73
CA SER A 136 -5.24 -25.26 30.85
C SER A 136 -5.61 -26.31 31.90
N PRO A 137 -4.93 -27.47 31.93
CA PRO A 137 -4.80 -28.24 33.15
C PRO A 137 -3.55 -27.76 33.91
N ASN A 138 -3.79 -27.40 35.17
CA ASN A 138 -2.82 -27.24 36.25
C ASN A 138 -1.54 -28.08 36.10
N HIS A 139 -0.40 -27.46 36.45
CA HIS A 139 0.79 -27.96 37.20
C HIS A 139 1.96 -27.04 36.78
N GLY A 140 2.79 -26.41 37.61
CA GLY A 140 3.25 -26.70 38.96
C GLY A 140 4.78 -26.54 38.96
N LYS A 141 5.28 -25.54 39.72
CA LYS A 141 6.66 -25.37 40.25
C LYS A 141 7.86 -25.98 39.49
N PHE A 142 8.76 -25.15 38.98
CA PHE A 142 10.08 -24.79 39.54
C PHE A 142 10.71 -23.71 38.65
#